data_AF-A0A1W2BUB8-F1
#
_entry.id   AF-A0A1W2BUB8-F1
#
_cell.length_a   1.000
_cell.length_b   1.000
_cell.length_c   1.000
_cell.angle_alpha   90.00
_cell.angle_beta   90.00
_cell.angle_gamma   90.00
#
_symmetry.space_group_name_H-M   'P 1'
#
loop_
_entity.id
_entity.type
_entity.pdbx_description
1 polymer ?
#
loop_
_entity_poly.entity_id
_entity_poly.type
_entity_poly.pdbx_seq_one_letter_code
_entity_poly.pdbx_strand_id
1 'polypeptide(L)'
;MKKLTFILLAVAGSMAFVGCSSDDDKGTALDCYNQAQKIMDTGAAYSANDSDANCIAFRDALKAAIDASCPGSSVYQSQLEALPCN
;
A
#
# COMPACT_ATOMS: atom_id res chain seq x y z
N MET A 1 33.04 -14.80 14.97
CA MET A 1 32.35 -15.63 16.00
C MET A 1 31.24 -14.82 16.64
N LYS A 2 29.98 -15.07 16.22
CA LYS A 2 28.80 -15.25 17.07
C LYS A 2 27.59 -15.31 16.14
N LYS A 3 27.08 -16.53 16.02
CA LYS A 3 25.93 -16.92 15.24
C LYS A 3 24.71 -16.32 15.94
N LEU A 4 23.97 -15.44 15.29
CA LEU A 4 22.64 -15.02 15.73
C LEU A 4 21.61 -15.73 14.85
N THR A 5 21.24 -16.90 15.33
CA THR A 5 20.10 -17.70 14.88
C THR A 5 18.83 -16.92 15.21
N PHE A 6 18.25 -16.21 14.24
CA PHE A 6 16.90 -15.68 14.37
C PHE A 6 15.90 -16.69 13.79
N ILE A 7 15.42 -17.47 14.76
CA ILE A 7 14.15 -18.21 14.86
C ILE A 7 13.17 -17.99 13.71
N LEU A 8 12.93 -19.10 13.02
CA LEU A 8 11.70 -19.49 12.33
C LEU A 8 10.44 -18.79 12.87
N LEU A 9 9.88 -17.89 12.06
CA LEU A 9 8.46 -17.62 12.09
C LEU A 9 7.87 -18.15 10.77
N ALA A 10 7.48 -19.42 10.81
CA ALA A 10 6.67 -20.03 9.78
C ALA A 10 5.29 -19.36 9.79
N VAL A 11 5.12 -18.29 9.00
CA VAL A 11 3.80 -17.80 8.63
C VAL A 11 3.34 -18.66 7.46
N ALA A 12 2.88 -19.87 7.80
CA ALA A 12 1.93 -20.59 6.98
C ALA A 12 0.58 -19.86 7.08
N GLY A 13 0.47 -18.76 6.33
CA GLY A 13 -0.79 -18.08 6.07
C GLY A 13 -1.14 -18.36 4.62
N SER A 14 -2.03 -19.32 4.40
CA SER A 14 -2.71 -19.60 3.15
C SER A 14 -3.34 -18.33 2.57
N MET A 15 -2.57 -17.58 1.78
CA MET A 15 -3.16 -16.67 0.80
C MET A 15 -3.67 -17.55 -0.33
N ALA A 16 -4.92 -17.97 -0.20
CA ALA A 16 -5.71 -18.31 -1.36
C ALA A 16 -5.62 -17.11 -2.30
N PHE A 17 -4.84 -17.26 -3.38
CA PHE A 17 -4.97 -16.43 -4.55
C PHE A 17 -6.38 -16.68 -5.07
N VAL A 18 -7.34 -15.90 -4.57
CA VAL A 18 -8.62 -15.74 -5.24
C VAL A 18 -8.28 -15.03 -6.53
N GLY A 19 -7.95 -15.82 -7.55
CA GLY A 19 -7.89 -15.36 -8.92
C GLY A 19 -9.26 -14.75 -9.24
N CYS A 20 -9.31 -13.43 -9.29
CA CYS A 20 -10.39 -12.73 -9.97
C CYS A 20 -10.25 -13.02 -11.47
N SER A 21 -10.78 -14.17 -11.90
CA SER A 21 -11.25 -14.33 -13.27
C SER A 21 -12.59 -13.64 -13.36
N SER A 22 -12.60 -12.44 -13.93
CA SER A 22 -13.74 -11.90 -14.66
C SER A 22 -13.18 -10.91 -15.68
N ASP A 23 -12.93 -11.50 -16.84
CA ASP A 23 -12.97 -10.91 -18.16
C ASP A 23 -14.18 -9.96 -18.26
N ASP A 24 -13.94 -8.64 -18.34
CA ASP A 24 -14.78 -7.63 -19.00
C ASP A 24 -14.25 -6.22 -18.62
N ASP A 25 -13.45 -5.65 -19.52
CA ASP A 25 -13.16 -4.22 -19.73
C ASP A 25 -13.64 -3.21 -18.65
N LYS A 26 -13.00 -3.13 -17.47
CA LYS A 26 -12.55 -1.91 -16.73
C LYS A 26 -11.61 -2.28 -15.56
N GLY A 27 -10.45 -1.63 -15.49
CA GLY A 27 -9.35 -1.95 -14.56
C GLY A 27 -9.70 -1.90 -13.07
N THR A 28 -9.93 -3.06 -12.44
CA THR A 28 -10.35 -3.14 -11.02
C THR A 28 -9.44 -4.03 -10.15
N ALA A 29 -8.75 -5.03 -10.69
CA ALA A 29 -7.76 -5.81 -9.92
C ALA A 29 -6.31 -5.34 -10.14
N LEU A 30 -5.93 -5.08 -11.39
CA LEU A 30 -4.62 -4.53 -11.73
C LEU A 30 -4.44 -3.10 -11.19
N ASP A 31 -5.53 -2.33 -11.09
CA ASP A 31 -5.48 -0.97 -10.59
C ASP A 31 -5.09 -0.94 -9.10
N CYS A 32 -5.74 -1.74 -8.26
CA CYS A 32 -5.39 -1.80 -6.84
C CYS A 32 -3.97 -2.29 -6.56
N TYR A 33 -3.44 -3.20 -7.38
CA TYR A 33 -2.03 -3.57 -7.30
C TYR A 33 -1.11 -2.38 -7.61
N ASN A 34 -1.39 -1.64 -8.69
CA ASN A 34 -0.63 -0.45 -9.06
C ASN A 34 -0.76 0.68 -8.01
N GLN A 35 -1.94 0.87 -7.42
CA GLN A 35 -2.14 1.84 -6.34
C GLN A 35 -1.36 1.45 -5.09
N ALA A 36 -1.36 0.17 -4.71
CA ALA A 36 -0.57 -0.31 -3.58
C ALA A 36 0.93 -0.07 -3.79
N GLN A 37 1.44 -0.31 -5.01
CA GLN A 37 2.83 0.00 -5.35
C GLN A 37 3.11 1.51 -5.24
N LYS A 38 2.22 2.36 -5.78
CA LYS A 38 2.35 3.83 -5.65
C LYS A 38 2.36 4.30 -4.21
N ILE A 39 1.50 3.73 -3.35
CA ILE A 39 1.46 4.02 -1.91
C ILE A 39 2.81 3.66 -1.26
N MET A 40 3.39 2.51 -1.59
CA MET A 40 4.71 2.12 -1.06
C MET A 40 5.81 3.06 -1.55
N ASP A 41 5.85 3.38 -2.85
CA ASP A 41 6.89 4.22 -3.44
C ASP A 41 6.83 5.66 -2.90
N THR A 42 5.63 6.25 -2.87
CA THR A 42 5.42 7.62 -2.35
C THR A 42 5.58 7.69 -0.83
N GLY A 43 5.17 6.65 -0.09
CA GLY A 43 5.43 6.53 1.35
C GLY A 43 6.92 6.40 1.67
N ALA A 44 7.68 5.63 0.87
CA ALA A 44 9.12 5.56 1.00
C ALA A 44 9.80 6.90 0.67
N ALA A 45 9.34 7.60 -0.37
CA ALA A 45 9.84 8.93 -0.71
C ALA A 45 9.58 9.95 0.40
N TYR A 46 8.38 9.94 1.00
CA TYR A 46 8.03 10.79 2.14
C TYR A 46 8.86 10.44 3.39
N SER A 47 9.05 9.16 3.67
CA SER A 47 9.91 8.69 4.77
C SER A 47 11.37 9.10 4.60
N ALA A 48 11.87 9.11 3.36
CA ALA A 48 13.23 9.55 3.03
C ALA A 48 13.39 11.07 3.05
N ASN A 49 12.33 11.82 2.70
CA ASN A 49 12.29 13.28 2.69
C ASN A 49 10.84 13.75 2.86
N ASP A 50 10.56 14.35 4.01
CA ASP A 50 9.23 14.76 4.46
C ASP A 50 8.76 16.09 3.87
N SER A 51 9.35 16.55 2.76
CA SER A 51 8.88 17.73 2.03
C SER A 51 7.39 17.69 1.67
N ASP A 52 6.76 18.86 1.58
CA ASP A 52 5.34 18.99 1.23
C ASP A 52 4.99 18.27 -0.08
N ALA A 53 5.89 18.31 -1.07
CA ALA A 53 5.69 17.62 -2.35
C ALA A 53 5.56 16.10 -2.18
N ASN A 54 6.43 15.48 -1.36
CA ASN A 54 6.38 14.04 -1.09
C ASN A 54 5.19 13.67 -0.20
N CYS A 55 4.85 14.53 0.76
CA CYS A 55 3.66 14.35 1.60
C CYS A 55 2.38 14.36 0.76
N ILE A 56 2.23 15.36 -0.12
CA ILE A 56 1.12 15.48 -1.06
C ILE A 56 1.05 14.27 -1.99
N ALA A 57 2.18 13.83 -2.54
CA ALA A 57 2.23 12.64 -3.41
C ALA A 57 1.75 11.38 -2.69
N PHE A 58 2.17 11.17 -1.44
CA PHE A 58 1.74 10.02 -0.63
C PHE A 58 0.26 10.09 -0.25
N ARG A 59 -0.19 11.28 0.17
CA ARG A 59 -1.60 11.57 0.44
C ARG A 59 -2.50 11.28 -0.77
N ASP A 60 -2.07 11.68 -1.95
CA ASP A 60 -2.86 11.51 -3.18
C ASP A 60 -2.88 10.04 -3.63
N ALA A 61 -1.79 9.29 -3.43
CA ALA A 61 -1.76 7.85 -3.64
C ALA A 61 -2.72 7.10 -2.70
N LEU A 62 -2.79 7.48 -1.42
CA LEU A 62 -3.74 6.92 -0.46
C LEU A 62 -5.19 7.22 -0.87
N LYS A 63 -5.50 8.46 -1.27
CA LYS A 63 -6.83 8.84 -1.77
C LYS A 63 -7.23 8.02 -2.99
N ALA A 64 -6.34 7.88 -3.96
CA ALA A 64 -6.62 7.13 -5.18
C ALA A 64 -7.00 5.66 -4.88
N ALA A 65 -6.33 5.02 -3.92
CA ALA A 65 -6.67 3.66 -3.51
C ALA A 65 -8.03 3.57 -2.78
N ILE A 66 -8.37 4.57 -1.96
CA ILE A 66 -9.68 4.66 -1.28
C ILE A 66 -10.80 4.88 -2.29
N ASP A 67 -10.62 5.82 -3.22
CA ASP A 67 -11.60 6.15 -4.26
C ASP A 67 -11.84 4.97 -5.20
N ALA A 68 -10.80 4.17 -5.47
CA ALA A 68 -10.90 2.92 -6.22
C ALA A 68 -11.48 1.74 -5.39
N SER A 69 -11.84 1.96 -4.13
CA SER A 69 -12.36 0.93 -3.21
C SER A 69 -11.41 -0.27 -3.05
N CYS A 70 -10.10 -0.02 -3.04
CA CYS A 70 -9.10 -1.08 -2.93
C CYS A 70 -9.10 -1.75 -1.54
N PRO A 71 -8.71 -3.03 -1.45
CA PRO A 71 -8.52 -3.71 -0.17
C PRO A 71 -7.61 -2.91 0.76
N GLY A 72 -7.98 -2.77 2.03
CA GLY A 72 -7.22 -1.97 2.99
C GLY A 72 -7.57 -0.47 3.02
N SER A 73 -8.62 -0.03 2.30
CA SER A 73 -9.09 1.36 2.30
C SER A 73 -9.26 1.98 3.70
N SER A 74 -9.73 1.22 4.70
CA SER A 74 -9.84 1.71 6.09
C SER A 74 -8.47 2.04 6.71
N VAL A 75 -7.44 1.24 6.41
CA VAL A 75 -6.06 1.48 6.86
C VAL A 75 -5.44 2.66 6.10
N TYR A 76 -5.74 2.80 4.80
CA TYR A 76 -5.32 3.96 4.02
C TYR A 76 -5.98 5.25 4.54
N GLN A 77 -7.23 5.18 4.97
CA GLN A 77 -7.95 6.32 5.55
C GLN A 77 -7.33 6.76 6.88
N SER A 78 -7.02 5.82 7.79
CA SER A 78 -6.30 6.17 9.03
C SER A 78 -4.93 6.81 8.77
N GLN A 79 -4.19 6.34 7.76
CA GLN A 79 -2.91 6.95 7.38
C GLN A 79 -3.10 8.34 6.78
N LEU A 80 -4.14 8.52 5.96
CA LEU A 80 -4.49 9.80 5.36
C LEU A 80 -4.81 10.86 6.41
N GLU A 81 -5.54 10.48 7.46
CA GLU A 81 -5.91 11.38 8.58
C GLU A 81 -4.71 11.71 9.49
N ALA A 82 -3.70 10.84 9.53
CA ALA A 82 -2.49 11.04 10.33
C ALA A 82 -1.37 11.81 9.59
N LEU A 83 -1.53 12.08 8.29
CA LEU A 83 -0.53 12.76 7.46
C LEU A 83 -0.53 14.27 7.75
N PRO A 84 0.58 14.85 8.25
CA PRO A 84 0.66 16.26 8.63
C PRO A 84 0.96 17.19 7.44
N CYS A 85 0.51 16.84 6.22
CA CYS A 85 0.81 17.62 5.02
C CYS A 85 0.22 19.03 5.15
N ASN A 86 1.05 20.06 5.01
CA ASN A 86 0.62 21.47 5.02
C ASN A 86 0.34 21.98 3.60
#